data_AF-A0A1A8EI70-F1
#
_entry.id   AF-A0A1A8EI70-F1
#
_cell.length_a   1.000
_cell.length_b   1.000
_cell.length_c   1.000
_cell.angle_alpha   90.00
_cell.angle_beta   90.00
_cell.angle_gamma   90.00
#
_symmetry.space_group_name_H-M   'P 1'
#
loop_
_entity.id
_entity.type
_entity.pdbx_description
1 polymer ?
#
loop_
_entity_poly.entity_id
_entity_poly.type
_entity_poly.pdbx_seq_one_letter_code
_entity_poly.pdbx_strand_id
1 'polypeptide(L)'
;MHRGSRPLSHPVLLLWLLSAQVSADLPLCKESDYHFEYTECDVLGLRWRVAIPNKANTCTGLPEPIRGTNCTFSCDEGAFLNMQTQKCQKCAAGTYSLGTSVAFEDWDTLPTGVITYGKMTNKEKAGPDCSNSTWTPKGDYVASNTDECTATLSYAVNLKTNGNLFFEYFYPDDSIYFEFYVQNDQCQSTDSENRGMRTSDSWSPHKVQLRKGT
;
A
#
# COMPACT_ATOMS: atom_id res chain seq x y z
N MET A 1 21.05 37.29 -92.65
CA MET A 1 21.46 37.33 -91.23
C MET A 1 20.23 37.77 -90.44
N HIS A 2 19.65 37.06 -89.47
CA HIS A 2 20.07 35.92 -88.67
C HIS A 2 18.86 35.00 -88.39
N ARG A 3 19.16 33.70 -88.38
CA ARG A 3 18.33 32.58 -87.91
C ARG A 3 18.46 32.50 -86.38
N GLY A 4 17.37 32.28 -85.65
CA GLY A 4 17.37 31.96 -84.21
C GLY A 4 16.03 31.32 -83.85
N SER A 5 15.89 29.99 -83.78
CA SER A 5 16.40 29.01 -82.80
C SER A 5 15.61 29.04 -81.48
N ARG A 6 14.70 28.05 -81.34
CA ARG A 6 14.00 27.69 -80.10
C ARG A 6 14.97 27.14 -79.04
N PRO A 7 14.70 27.31 -77.73
CA PRO A 7 15.11 26.35 -76.70
C PRO A 7 13.85 25.71 -76.07
N LEU A 8 13.66 24.40 -76.23
CA LEU A 8 14.09 23.31 -75.35
C LEU A 8 13.40 23.31 -73.97
N SER A 9 12.37 22.46 -73.86
CA SER A 9 11.76 21.99 -72.62
C SER A 9 12.69 21.00 -71.91
N HIS A 10 12.99 21.22 -70.63
CA HIS A 10 13.56 20.20 -69.74
C HIS A 10 12.48 19.75 -68.74
N PRO A 11 12.18 18.44 -68.62
CA PRO A 11 11.35 17.95 -67.52
C PRO A 11 12.25 17.72 -66.29
N VAL A 12 11.91 18.37 -65.18
CA VAL A 12 12.52 18.09 -63.87
C VAL A 12 11.86 16.82 -63.33
N LEU A 13 12.58 15.71 -63.38
CA LEU A 13 12.19 14.43 -62.80
C LEU A 13 12.46 14.48 -61.28
N LEU A 14 11.46 14.82 -60.47
CA LEU A 14 11.53 14.70 -59.01
C LEU A 14 11.34 13.23 -58.61
N LEU A 15 12.44 12.52 -58.34
CA LEU A 15 12.41 11.24 -57.63
C LEU A 15 11.98 11.50 -56.17
N TRP A 16 10.72 11.20 -55.87
CA TRP A 16 10.26 11.03 -54.49
C TRP A 16 10.77 9.69 -53.98
N LEU A 17 11.81 9.72 -53.15
CA LEU A 17 12.19 8.59 -52.31
C LEU A 17 11.09 8.39 -51.25
N LEU A 18 10.21 7.42 -51.48
CA LEU A 18 9.40 6.85 -50.40
C LEU A 18 10.35 6.12 -49.45
N SER A 19 10.71 6.76 -48.34
CA SER A 19 11.22 6.06 -47.17
C SER A 19 10.09 5.21 -46.60
N ALA A 20 10.01 3.96 -47.02
CA ALA A 20 9.22 2.95 -46.33
C ALA A 20 9.84 2.79 -44.93
N GLN A 21 9.20 3.37 -43.91
CA GLN A 21 9.48 3.01 -42.53
C GLN A 21 9.04 1.54 -42.39
N VAL A 22 10.00 0.62 -42.44
CA VAL A 22 9.78 -0.76 -42.00
C VAL A 22 9.49 -0.65 -40.50
N SER A 23 8.21 -0.68 -40.12
CA SER A 23 7.84 -1.04 -38.76
C SER A 23 8.39 -2.44 -38.54
N ALA A 24 9.50 -2.54 -37.81
CA ALA A 24 9.98 -3.83 -37.37
C ALA A 24 8.93 -4.40 -36.41
N ASP A 25 8.20 -5.42 -36.85
CA ASP A 25 7.28 -6.13 -35.98
C ASP A 25 8.05 -6.66 -34.77
N LEU A 26 7.58 -6.28 -33.58
CA LEU A 26 8.19 -6.71 -32.32
C LEU A 26 8.05 -8.23 -32.16
N PRO A 27 9.06 -8.92 -31.63
CA PRO A 27 9.00 -10.36 -31.41
C PRO A 27 7.88 -10.74 -30.43
N LEU A 28 7.46 -12.01 -30.46
CA LEU A 28 6.54 -12.54 -29.45
C LEU A 28 7.19 -12.58 -28.07
N CYS A 29 6.44 -12.20 -27.03
CA CYS A 29 6.90 -12.20 -25.65
C CYS A 29 7.14 -13.63 -25.16
N LYS A 30 8.30 -13.84 -24.52
CA LYS A 30 8.61 -15.06 -23.74
C LYS A 30 8.22 -14.85 -22.28
N GLU A 31 8.14 -15.94 -21.52
CA GLU A 31 7.80 -15.88 -20.08
C GLU A 31 8.76 -15.00 -19.26
N SER A 32 10.01 -14.82 -19.71
CA SER A 32 10.98 -13.92 -19.09
C SER A 32 10.74 -12.44 -19.37
N ASP A 33 9.91 -12.11 -20.35
CA ASP A 33 9.75 -10.74 -20.87
C ASP A 33 8.62 -9.99 -20.17
N TYR A 34 7.82 -10.68 -19.36
CA TYR A 34 6.69 -10.11 -18.61
C TYR A 34 6.59 -10.74 -17.22
N HIS A 35 5.80 -10.11 -16.36
CA HIS A 35 5.37 -10.66 -15.08
C HIS A 35 3.85 -10.57 -15.00
N PHE A 36 3.26 -11.18 -13.97
CA PHE A 36 1.83 -11.14 -13.75
C PHE A 36 1.49 -10.26 -12.56
N GLU A 37 0.50 -9.40 -12.76
CA GLU A 37 -0.11 -8.60 -11.70
C GLU A 37 -1.61 -8.81 -11.66
N TYR A 38 -2.24 -8.44 -10.55
CA TYR A 38 -3.69 -8.30 -10.50
C TYR A 38 -4.09 -6.86 -10.82
N THR A 39 -5.18 -6.74 -11.55
CA THR A 39 -5.92 -5.49 -11.64
C THR A 39 -6.56 -5.12 -10.31
N GLU A 40 -6.93 -3.85 -10.18
CA GLU A 40 -7.76 -3.36 -9.10
C GLU A 40 -9.09 -4.12 -9.02
N CYS A 41 -9.64 -4.18 -7.82
CA CYS A 41 -10.91 -4.83 -7.57
C CYS A 41 -12.06 -4.00 -8.15
N ASP A 42 -12.95 -4.65 -8.89
CA ASP A 42 -14.21 -4.04 -9.30
C ASP A 42 -15.23 -4.00 -8.15
N VAL A 43 -16.37 -3.38 -8.41
CA VAL A 43 -17.47 -3.23 -7.44
C VAL A 43 -18.09 -4.56 -6.99
N LEU A 44 -17.84 -5.65 -7.72
CA LEU A 44 -18.30 -7.00 -7.39
C LEU A 44 -17.22 -7.81 -6.65
N GLY A 45 -16.08 -7.21 -6.32
CA GLY A 45 -14.94 -7.87 -5.68
C GLY A 45 -14.20 -8.84 -6.61
N LEU A 46 -14.34 -8.66 -7.92
CA LEU A 46 -13.61 -9.42 -8.93
C LEU A 46 -12.38 -8.66 -9.38
N ARG A 47 -11.38 -9.43 -9.81
CA ARG A 47 -10.15 -8.92 -10.40
C ARG A 47 -9.63 -9.91 -11.44
N TRP A 48 -8.78 -9.40 -12.31
CA TRP A 48 -8.12 -10.15 -13.38
C TRP A 48 -6.62 -10.21 -13.15
N ARG A 49 -6.02 -11.35 -13.46
CA ARG A 49 -4.59 -11.48 -13.59
C ARG A 49 -4.18 -11.13 -15.00
N VAL A 50 -3.30 -10.15 -15.14
CA VAL A 50 -2.84 -9.64 -16.43
C VAL A 50 -1.33 -9.81 -16.54
N ALA A 51 -0.85 -10.10 -17.75
CA ALA A 51 0.58 -10.08 -18.05
C ALA A 51 1.01 -8.64 -18.34
N ILE A 52 2.06 -8.18 -17.66
CA ILE A 52 2.63 -6.84 -17.80
C ILE A 52 4.06 -6.99 -18.31
N PRO A 53 4.40 -6.38 -19.46
CA PRO A 53 5.74 -6.49 -20.00
C PRO A 53 6.73 -5.77 -19.08
N ASN A 54 7.86 -6.42 -18.81
CA ASN A 54 8.92 -5.88 -17.96
C ASN A 54 9.51 -4.58 -18.55
N LYS A 55 9.43 -4.43 -19.88
CA LYS A 55 9.83 -3.24 -20.62
C LYS A 55 8.78 -2.93 -21.69
N ALA A 56 8.36 -1.68 -21.75
CA ALA A 56 7.40 -1.24 -22.77
C ALA A 56 7.98 -1.39 -24.18
N ASN A 57 7.13 -1.76 -25.14
CA ASN A 57 7.46 -1.84 -26.58
C ASN A 57 8.64 -2.77 -26.94
N THR A 58 8.93 -3.80 -26.14
CA THR A 58 9.99 -4.78 -26.47
C THR A 58 9.49 -6.08 -27.09
N CYS A 59 8.22 -6.43 -26.89
CA CYS A 59 7.60 -7.64 -27.42
C CYS A 59 6.07 -7.48 -27.56
N THR A 60 5.44 -8.39 -28.30
CA THR A 60 3.97 -8.45 -28.51
C THR A 60 3.43 -9.86 -28.18
N GLY A 61 2.10 -10.02 -28.12
CA GLY A 61 1.49 -11.34 -27.86
C GLY A 61 1.58 -11.78 -26.39
N LEU A 62 1.29 -10.87 -25.46
CA LEU A 62 1.17 -11.21 -24.04
C LEU A 62 0.03 -12.21 -23.80
N PRO A 63 0.14 -13.09 -22.79
CA PRO A 63 -0.95 -13.98 -22.41
C PRO A 63 -2.24 -13.22 -22.12
N GLU A 64 -3.37 -13.81 -22.54
CA GLU A 64 -4.70 -13.27 -22.27
C GLU A 64 -4.96 -13.18 -20.76
N PRO A 65 -5.66 -12.12 -20.29
CA PRO A 65 -6.09 -12.01 -18.91
C PRO A 65 -6.97 -13.18 -18.50
N ILE A 66 -6.70 -13.72 -17.31
CA ILE A 66 -7.55 -14.74 -16.71
C ILE A 66 -8.16 -14.22 -15.42
N ARG A 67 -9.32 -14.75 -15.05
CA ARG A 67 -9.96 -14.42 -13.77
C ARG A 67 -8.97 -14.67 -12.63
N GLY A 68 -8.86 -13.69 -11.73
CA GLY A 68 -8.06 -13.78 -10.52
C GLY A 68 -8.82 -14.42 -9.37
N THR A 69 -8.09 -14.69 -8.29
CA THR A 69 -8.69 -14.97 -6.98
C THR A 69 -9.57 -13.80 -6.52
N ASN A 70 -10.58 -14.08 -5.69
CA ASN A 70 -11.45 -13.05 -5.10
C ASN A 70 -10.62 -11.98 -4.37
N CYS A 71 -11.07 -10.73 -4.35
CA CYS A 71 -10.42 -9.64 -3.64
C CYS A 71 -10.32 -9.83 -2.12
N THR A 72 -11.13 -10.71 -1.53
CA THR A 72 -11.02 -11.09 -0.11
C THR A 72 -10.07 -12.25 0.13
N PHE A 73 -9.43 -12.80 -0.91
CA PHE A 73 -8.48 -13.89 -0.79
C PHE A 73 -7.14 -13.39 -0.25
N SER A 74 -6.60 -14.09 0.74
CA SER A 74 -5.24 -13.93 1.23
C SER A 74 -4.61 -15.31 1.44
N CYS A 75 -3.29 -15.39 1.31
CA CYS A 75 -2.54 -16.56 1.78
C CYS A 75 -2.36 -16.51 3.29
N ASP A 76 -2.19 -17.69 3.88
CA ASP A 76 -1.85 -17.82 5.29
C ASP A 76 -0.44 -17.26 5.58
N GLU A 77 -0.21 -16.97 6.86
CA GLU A 77 1.09 -16.56 7.39
C GLU A 77 2.23 -17.51 6.95
N GLY A 78 3.36 -16.94 6.52
CA GLY A 78 4.49 -17.71 6.00
C GLY A 78 4.28 -18.27 4.59
N ALA A 79 3.22 -17.89 3.90
CA ALA A 79 3.00 -18.17 2.48
C ALA A 79 2.79 -16.89 1.68
N PHE A 80 3.08 -16.97 0.38
CA PHE A 80 2.88 -15.88 -0.58
C PHE A 80 2.05 -16.38 -1.77
N LEU A 81 1.36 -15.47 -2.44
CA LEU A 81 0.62 -15.80 -3.64
C LEU A 81 1.56 -15.87 -4.84
N ASN A 82 1.69 -17.05 -5.43
CA ASN A 82 2.40 -17.22 -6.68
C ASN A 82 1.51 -16.74 -7.84
N MET A 83 1.87 -15.61 -8.46
CA MET A 83 1.09 -14.99 -9.53
C MET A 83 1.02 -15.84 -10.81
N GLN A 84 1.98 -16.73 -11.06
CA GLN A 84 1.91 -17.63 -12.22
C GLN A 84 0.76 -18.64 -12.07
N THR A 85 0.66 -19.26 -10.90
CA THR A 85 -0.27 -20.36 -10.64
C THR A 85 -1.56 -19.94 -9.92
N GLN A 86 -1.61 -18.71 -9.41
CA GLN A 86 -2.64 -18.19 -8.51
C GLN A 86 -2.86 -19.07 -7.26
N LYS A 87 -1.79 -19.71 -6.76
CA LYS A 87 -1.83 -20.54 -5.54
C LYS A 87 -0.87 -20.03 -4.48
N CYS A 88 -1.21 -20.27 -3.23
CA CYS A 88 -0.31 -19.99 -2.11
C CYS A 88 0.86 -20.97 -2.11
N GLN A 89 2.08 -20.44 -1.97
CA GLN A 89 3.30 -21.20 -1.83
C GLN A 89 4.01 -20.77 -0.55
N LYS A 90 4.66 -21.71 0.14
CA LYS A 90 5.42 -21.39 1.35
C LYS A 90 6.61 -20.51 0.99
N CYS A 91 6.91 -19.56 1.87
CA CYS A 91 8.13 -18.77 1.81
C CYS A 91 9.36 -19.68 1.88
N ALA A 92 10.43 -19.29 1.18
CA ALA A 92 11.71 -19.99 1.26
C ALA A 92 12.29 -19.87 2.67
N ALA A 93 13.14 -20.81 3.07
CA ALA A 93 13.82 -20.74 4.37
C ALA A 93 14.57 -19.40 4.53
N GLY A 94 14.40 -18.77 5.69
CA GLY A 94 14.95 -17.43 5.97
C GLY A 94 14.09 -16.27 5.44
N THR A 95 12.91 -16.53 4.87
CA THR A 95 11.96 -15.49 4.44
C THR A 95 10.61 -15.70 5.10
N TYR A 96 9.88 -14.61 5.32
CA TYR A 96 8.53 -14.64 5.87
C TYR A 96 7.64 -13.64 5.12
N SER A 97 6.41 -14.05 4.85
CA SER A 97 5.40 -13.21 4.20
C SER A 97 4.34 -12.88 5.22
N LEU A 98 4.13 -11.59 5.43
CA LEU A 98 2.98 -11.07 6.18
C LEU A 98 1.69 -11.13 5.36
N GLY A 99 1.76 -11.55 4.09
CA GLY A 99 0.62 -11.56 3.19
C GLY A 99 0.04 -10.17 3.01
N THR A 100 -1.20 -9.97 3.46
CA THR A 100 -1.89 -8.67 3.46
C THR A 100 -1.88 -7.99 4.84
N SER A 101 -1.26 -8.61 5.84
CA SER A 101 -1.09 -8.06 7.17
C SER A 101 0.00 -6.99 7.20
N VAL A 102 -0.07 -6.13 8.20
CA VAL A 102 0.94 -5.10 8.49
C VAL A 102 1.50 -5.38 9.88
N ALA A 103 2.82 -5.34 10.01
CA ALA A 103 3.52 -5.45 11.29
C ALA A 103 4.57 -4.34 11.39
N PHE A 104 4.74 -3.81 12.59
CA PHE A 104 5.76 -2.81 12.91
C PHE A 104 6.67 -3.41 13.99
N GLU A 105 7.91 -3.70 13.61
CA GLU A 105 8.92 -4.28 14.51
C GLU A 105 10.00 -3.26 14.91
N ASP A 106 10.17 -2.21 14.10
CA ASP A 106 11.18 -1.17 14.25
C ASP A 106 10.49 0.19 14.42
N TRP A 107 10.93 0.93 15.43
CA TRP A 107 10.49 2.27 15.79
C TRP A 107 11.70 3.23 15.90
N ASP A 108 12.68 3.12 15.00
CA ASP A 108 13.69 4.17 14.78
C ASP A 108 13.03 5.45 14.24
N THR A 109 11.98 5.28 13.43
CA THR A 109 11.11 6.35 12.93
C THR A 109 9.65 5.92 13.00
N LEU A 110 8.71 6.87 12.96
CA LEU A 110 7.30 6.52 12.88
C LEU A 110 7.00 5.84 11.54
N PRO A 111 6.42 4.63 11.53
CA PRO A 111 6.08 3.94 10.30
C PRO A 111 5.13 4.74 9.41
N THR A 112 5.20 4.51 8.11
CA THR A 112 4.32 5.19 7.14
C THR A 112 2.85 4.91 7.44
N GLY A 113 2.03 5.96 7.49
CA GLY A 113 0.60 5.89 7.78
C GLY A 113 0.24 5.97 9.27
N VAL A 114 1.23 5.90 10.16
CA VAL A 114 1.04 6.20 11.58
C VAL A 114 0.99 7.71 11.77
N ILE A 115 -0.03 8.20 12.45
CA ILE A 115 -0.27 9.62 12.72
C ILE A 115 -0.29 9.84 14.23
N THR A 116 0.33 10.92 14.68
CA THR A 116 0.30 11.31 16.09
C THR A 116 -0.01 12.80 16.25
N TYR A 117 -0.74 13.15 17.30
CA TYR A 117 -1.10 14.53 17.61
C TYR A 117 -1.49 14.68 19.08
N GLY A 118 -1.32 15.88 19.63
CA GLY A 118 -1.73 16.26 20.98
C GLY A 118 -3.08 16.98 20.99
N LYS A 119 -3.88 16.73 22.02
CA LYS A 119 -5.13 17.48 22.28
C LYS A 119 -5.24 17.82 23.76
N MET A 120 -5.81 18.98 24.05
CA MET A 120 -6.17 19.34 25.42
C MET A 120 -7.29 18.41 25.90
N THR A 121 -7.11 17.86 27.10
CA THR A 121 -8.08 16.98 27.76
C THR A 121 -9.33 17.76 28.21
N ASN A 122 -9.17 19.07 28.52
CA ASN A 122 -10.25 19.95 28.98
C ASN A 122 -10.43 21.16 28.05
N LYS A 123 -11.70 21.51 27.74
CA LYS A 123 -12.06 22.66 26.89
C LYS A 123 -12.06 24.01 27.63
N GLU A 124 -11.16 24.23 28.59
CA GLU A 124 -11.06 25.54 29.23
C GLU A 124 -10.32 26.54 28.33
N LYS A 125 -10.77 27.81 28.37
CA LYS A 125 -10.41 28.84 27.38
C LYS A 125 -8.93 29.27 27.37
N ALA A 126 -8.12 28.78 28.31
CA ALA A 126 -6.69 29.07 28.42
C ALA A 126 -5.90 27.79 28.76
N GLY A 127 -6.21 26.68 28.11
CA GLY A 127 -5.47 25.44 28.25
C GLY A 127 -4.03 25.51 27.68
N PRO A 128 -3.17 24.54 28.02
CA PRO A 128 -1.78 24.47 27.58
C PRO A 128 -1.64 24.22 26.08
N ASP A 129 -0.58 24.73 25.46
CA ASP A 129 -0.27 24.46 24.05
C ASP A 129 0.20 23.00 23.87
N CYS A 130 -0.73 22.14 23.44
CA CYS A 130 -0.49 20.72 23.19
C CYS A 130 0.10 20.42 21.80
N SER A 131 0.55 21.43 21.04
CA SER A 131 1.07 21.24 19.67
C SER A 131 2.31 20.34 19.62
N ASN A 132 3.06 20.25 20.74
CA ASN A 132 4.26 19.42 20.87
C ASN A 132 4.00 18.06 21.57
N SER A 133 2.78 17.81 22.04
CA SER A 133 2.44 16.55 22.72
C SER A 133 2.20 15.45 21.69
N THR A 134 3.02 14.41 21.73
CA THR A 134 3.10 13.41 20.65
C THR A 134 3.55 12.05 21.19
N TRP A 135 3.48 11.03 20.35
CA TRP A 135 4.21 9.78 20.55
C TRP A 135 5.55 9.86 19.82
N THR A 136 6.63 9.53 20.53
CA THR A 136 8.00 9.63 20.01
C THR A 136 8.63 8.25 19.91
N PRO A 137 9.27 7.91 18.78
CA PRO A 137 10.02 6.66 18.64
C PRO A 137 11.24 6.60 19.58
N LYS A 138 11.54 5.41 20.10
CA LYS A 138 12.59 5.11 21.09
C LYS A 138 13.46 3.90 20.68
N GLY A 139 13.56 3.63 19.38
CA GLY A 139 14.25 2.45 18.84
C GLY A 139 13.30 1.28 18.71
N ASP A 140 13.10 0.51 19.78
CA ASP A 140 12.27 -0.70 19.71
C ASP A 140 10.79 -0.46 20.08
N TYR A 141 10.43 0.76 20.47
CA TYR A 141 9.06 1.12 20.87
C TYR A 141 8.75 2.60 20.64
N VAL A 142 7.49 2.97 20.82
CA VAL A 142 7.03 4.37 20.88
C VAL A 142 6.47 4.68 22.26
N ALA A 143 6.71 5.90 22.73
CA ALA A 143 6.19 6.39 24.00
C ALA A 143 5.49 7.72 23.82
N SER A 144 4.35 7.90 24.48
CA SER A 144 3.71 9.20 24.62
C SER A 144 4.52 10.12 25.52
N ASN A 145 4.31 11.42 25.36
CA ASN A 145 4.63 12.36 26.43
C ASN A 145 3.80 12.04 27.69
N THR A 146 4.29 12.49 28.85
CA THR A 146 3.61 12.39 30.16
C THR A 146 3.21 13.79 30.66
N ASP A 147 2.90 14.69 29.72
CA ASP A 147 2.44 16.04 30.02
C ASP A 147 0.92 16.05 30.27
N GLU A 148 0.36 17.24 30.52
CA GLU A 148 -1.06 17.44 30.80
C GLU A 148 -1.98 17.28 29.57
N CYS A 149 -1.41 17.01 28.40
CA CYS A 149 -2.14 16.85 27.15
C CYS A 149 -2.40 15.37 26.84
N THR A 150 -3.50 15.08 26.15
CA THR A 150 -3.74 13.76 25.58
C THR A 150 -2.95 13.62 24.28
N ALA A 151 -1.92 12.78 24.27
CA ALA A 151 -1.19 12.41 23.06
C ALA A 151 -1.84 11.19 22.40
N THR A 152 -2.23 11.31 21.13
CA THR A 152 -2.86 10.23 20.35
C THR A 152 -1.85 9.61 19.37
N LEU A 153 -1.89 8.29 19.22
CA LEU A 153 -1.26 7.52 18.14
C LEU A 153 -2.35 6.79 17.38
N SER A 154 -2.40 6.95 16.06
CA SER A 154 -3.47 6.43 15.22
C SER A 154 -2.91 5.79 13.96
N TYR A 155 -3.50 4.67 13.55
CA TYR A 155 -3.21 3.98 12.30
C TYR A 155 -4.50 3.49 11.66
N ALA A 156 -4.69 3.79 10.37
CA ALA A 156 -5.88 3.39 9.63
C ALA A 156 -5.61 2.16 8.77
N VAL A 157 -6.49 1.16 8.85
CA VAL A 157 -6.37 -0.09 8.08
C VAL A 157 -7.69 -0.42 7.39
N ASN A 158 -7.62 -0.89 6.14
CA ASN A 158 -8.77 -1.40 5.39
C ASN A 158 -8.79 -2.92 5.44
N LEU A 159 -9.73 -3.49 6.20
CA LEU A 159 -9.84 -4.93 6.38
C LEU A 159 -10.72 -5.54 5.30
N LYS A 160 -10.15 -6.44 4.48
CA LYS A 160 -10.93 -7.19 3.48
C LYS A 160 -11.76 -8.32 4.10
N THR A 161 -11.28 -8.85 5.22
CA THR A 161 -11.89 -9.86 6.08
C THR A 161 -11.69 -9.47 7.54
N ASN A 162 -12.41 -10.09 8.48
CA ASN A 162 -12.13 -9.89 9.91
C ASN A 162 -10.69 -10.27 10.22
N GLY A 163 -10.06 -9.53 11.13
CA GLY A 163 -8.65 -9.69 11.48
C GLY A 163 -8.41 -9.58 12.98
N ASN A 164 -7.13 -9.53 13.36
CA ASN A 164 -6.73 -9.30 14.74
C ASN A 164 -5.66 -8.19 14.76
N LEU A 165 -5.75 -7.31 15.75
CA LEU A 165 -4.67 -6.43 16.14
C LEU A 165 -3.97 -7.04 17.36
N PHE A 166 -2.64 -6.98 17.36
CA PHE A 166 -1.82 -7.36 18.49
C PHE A 166 -0.75 -6.28 18.71
N PHE A 167 -0.54 -5.90 19.97
CA PHE A 167 0.58 -5.06 20.38
C PHE A 167 0.95 -5.35 21.83
N GLU A 168 2.16 -4.99 22.22
CA GLU A 168 2.60 -4.99 23.61
C GLU A 168 2.64 -3.56 24.13
N TYR A 169 2.35 -3.37 25.42
CA TYR A 169 2.41 -2.07 26.06
C TYR A 169 3.05 -2.18 27.44
N PHE A 170 3.67 -1.09 27.88
CA PHE A 170 4.18 -0.93 29.23
C PHE A 170 3.59 0.34 29.85
N TYR A 171 2.79 0.18 30.89
CA TYR A 171 2.01 1.25 31.50
C TYR A 171 2.05 1.13 33.04
N PRO A 172 3.17 1.55 33.67
CA PRO A 172 3.40 1.35 35.10
C PRO A 172 2.75 2.39 36.01
N ASP A 173 2.33 3.53 35.47
CA ASP A 173 1.88 4.70 36.23
C ASP A 173 0.37 4.87 36.13
N ASP A 174 -0.36 4.54 37.19
CA ASP A 174 -1.82 4.63 37.22
C ASP A 174 -2.34 6.08 37.34
N SER A 175 -1.45 7.07 37.49
CA SER A 175 -1.81 8.48 37.50
C SER A 175 -2.06 9.06 36.10
N ILE A 176 -1.63 8.37 35.04
CA ILE A 176 -1.78 8.79 33.64
C ILE A 176 -2.83 7.93 32.96
N TYR A 177 -3.90 8.50 32.44
CA TYR A 177 -4.93 7.68 31.80
C TYR A 177 -4.50 7.18 30.40
N PHE A 178 -4.48 5.87 30.19
CA PHE A 178 -4.20 5.25 28.90
C PHE A 178 -5.43 4.50 28.35
N GLU A 179 -5.87 4.88 27.14
CA GLU A 179 -6.97 4.23 26.43
C GLU A 179 -6.53 3.60 25.10
N PHE A 180 -7.19 2.51 24.74
CA PHE A 180 -7.19 1.95 23.40
C PHE A 180 -8.62 1.87 22.86
N TYR A 181 -8.82 2.23 21.60
CA TYR A 181 -10.11 2.10 20.93
C TYR A 181 -9.97 1.95 19.42
N VAL A 182 -10.98 1.32 18.81
CA VAL A 182 -11.10 1.16 17.35
C VAL A 182 -12.28 2.00 16.87
N GLN A 183 -12.09 2.72 15.76
CA GLN A 183 -13.13 3.49 15.08
C GLN A 183 -13.42 2.92 13.70
N ASN A 184 -14.69 2.94 13.29
CA ASN A 184 -15.06 2.70 11.89
C ASN A 184 -14.81 3.94 11.02
N ASP A 185 -15.09 3.81 9.73
CA ASP A 185 -15.01 4.87 8.72
C ASP A 185 -15.93 6.08 8.99
N GLN A 186 -16.94 5.90 9.86
CA GLN A 186 -17.83 6.96 10.34
C GLN A 186 -17.37 7.57 11.68
N CYS A 187 -16.13 7.33 12.10
CA CYS A 187 -15.54 7.79 13.37
C CYS A 187 -16.29 7.30 14.62
N GLN A 188 -17.05 6.21 14.51
CA GLN A 188 -17.78 5.60 15.62
C GLN A 188 -16.91 4.54 16.29
N SER A 189 -16.76 4.63 17.61
CA SER A 189 -16.02 3.65 18.39
C SER A 189 -16.82 2.37 18.59
N THR A 190 -16.24 1.20 18.37
CA THR A 190 -16.91 -0.09 18.58
C THR A 190 -17.14 -0.45 20.06
N ASP A 191 -16.30 0.03 20.98
CA ASP A 191 -16.40 -0.29 22.41
C ASP A 191 -16.50 0.99 23.24
N SER A 192 -17.71 1.31 23.72
CA SER A 192 -17.96 2.48 24.58
C SER A 192 -17.78 2.21 26.08
N GLU A 193 -17.68 0.94 26.50
CA GLU A 193 -17.81 0.60 27.94
C GLU A 193 -16.51 0.24 28.66
N ASN A 194 -15.37 -0.03 27.98
CA ASN A 194 -14.10 -0.27 28.67
C ASN A 194 -12.85 -0.02 27.80
N ARG A 195 -12.57 1.26 27.49
CA ARG A 195 -11.40 1.67 26.68
C ARG A 195 -10.10 1.73 27.47
N GLY A 196 -10.19 1.81 28.80
CA GLY A 196 -9.03 1.93 29.68
C GLY A 196 -8.15 0.70 29.61
N MET A 197 -6.87 0.91 29.36
CA MET A 197 -5.85 -0.12 29.47
C MET A 197 -5.58 -0.43 30.95
N ARG A 198 -5.27 -1.69 31.26
CA ARG A 198 -4.87 -2.07 32.61
C ARG A 198 -3.42 -1.65 32.84
N THR A 199 -3.09 -1.22 34.05
CA THR A 199 -1.69 -0.95 34.43
C THR A 199 -0.86 -2.22 34.34
N SER A 200 0.42 -2.06 34.04
CA SER A 200 1.37 -3.16 33.88
C SER A 200 2.75 -2.82 34.41
N ASP A 201 3.31 -3.72 35.22
CA ASP A 201 4.66 -3.61 35.77
C ASP A 201 5.76 -4.07 34.78
N SER A 202 5.34 -4.65 33.66
CA SER A 202 6.20 -5.06 32.55
C SER A 202 5.44 -4.96 31.22
N TRP A 203 6.16 -5.17 30.11
CA TRP A 203 5.55 -5.36 28.80
C TRP A 203 4.45 -6.41 28.87
N SER A 204 3.25 -6.03 28.43
CA SER A 204 2.05 -6.85 28.52
C SER A 204 1.36 -6.90 27.16
N PRO A 205 0.93 -8.09 26.70
CA PRO A 205 0.26 -8.23 25.41
C PRO A 205 -1.18 -7.73 25.46
N HIS A 206 -1.61 -7.10 24.38
CA HIS A 206 -3.00 -6.74 24.12
C HIS A 206 -3.42 -7.26 22.76
N LYS A 207 -4.59 -7.89 22.69
CA LYS A 207 -5.12 -8.47 21.45
C LYS A 207 -6.59 -8.10 21.29
N VAL A 208 -6.95 -7.61 20.11
CA VAL A 208 -8.31 -7.21 19.78
C VAL A 208 -8.71 -7.79 18.44
N GLN A 209 -9.92 -8.33 18.36
CA GLN A 209 -10.47 -8.79 17.10
C GLN A 209 -11.05 -7.59 16.34
N LEU A 210 -10.58 -7.39 15.11
CA LEU A 210 -11.08 -6.34 14.24
C LEU A 210 -12.14 -6.90 13.30
N ARG A 211 -13.24 -6.17 13.16
CA ARG A 211 -14.29 -6.49 12.19
C ARG A 211 -14.00 -5.78 10.89
N LYS A 212 -14.31 -6.45 9.78
CA LYS A 212 -14.36 -5.83 8.47
C LYS A 212 -15.26 -4.57 8.54
N GLY A 213 -14.77 -3.46 8.02
CA GLY A 213 -15.58 -2.25 7.83
C GLY A 213 -16.70 -2.52 6.82
N THR A 214 -17.92 -2.08 7.14
CA THR A 214 -19.09 -2.17 6.26
C THR A 214 -19.12 -1.05 5.24
#